data_AF-M2XY81-F1
#
_entry.id   AF-M2XY81-F1
#
_cell.length_a   1.000
_cell.length_b   1.000
_cell.length_c   1.000
_cell.angle_alpha   90.00
_cell.angle_beta   90.00
_cell.angle_gamma   90.00
#
_symmetry.space_group_name_H-M   'P 1'
#
loop_
_entity.id
_entity.type
_entity.pdbx_description
1 polymer ?
#
loop_
_entity_poly.entity_id
_entity_poly.type
_entity_poly.pdbx_seq_one_letter_code
_entity_poly.pdbx_strand_id
1 'polypeptide(L)'
;MEDPEKLINQTMTDMQSDLVKVRQAYAEVAASQKRLEKQRQQAQVTASEWYKRAQLALQRGEEGLAREALVRKKQQEEMAKSLEEQLALQTDNMNKLYSSMQQLEVKINEARAKKDQYIARARTAKTSQKVNEMLGSVNTSSALEAFERMKSKVEELEASAEASAGMIGSGDANLERQFQALEGTSVDDELSQLKRSLESSSRPKSLPFQDPNVEAELDRMKRERDYP
;
A
#
# COMPACT_ATOMS: atom_id res chain seq x y z
N MET A 1 -18.87 -19.38 2.00
CA MET A 1 -18.22 -18.05 1.98
C MET A 1 -16.93 -18.19 1.21
N GLU A 2 -16.70 -17.33 0.22
CA GLU A 2 -15.53 -17.41 -0.67
C GLU A 2 -14.24 -17.02 0.09
N ASP A 3 -13.13 -17.69 -0.19
CA ASP A 3 -11.85 -17.41 0.47
C ASP A 3 -11.35 -16.01 0.06
N PRO A 4 -11.15 -15.07 1.01
CA PRO A 4 -10.69 -13.72 0.70
C PRO A 4 -9.34 -13.71 -0.02
N GLU A 5 -8.46 -14.70 0.19
CA GLU A 5 -7.21 -14.81 -0.57
C GLU A 5 -7.49 -15.08 -2.06
N LYS A 6 -8.47 -15.94 -2.36
CA LYS A 6 -8.85 -16.30 -3.73
C LYS A 6 -9.46 -15.10 -4.46
N LEU A 7 -10.35 -14.35 -3.82
CA LEU A 7 -10.97 -13.16 -4.40
C LEU A 7 -9.93 -12.09 -4.75
N ILE A 8 -8.98 -11.81 -3.83
CA ILE A 8 -7.91 -10.83 -4.07
C ILE A 8 -7.00 -11.28 -5.24
N ASN A 9 -6.68 -12.57 -5.32
CA ASN A 9 -5.90 -13.13 -6.43
C ASN A 9 -6.62 -13.02 -7.78
N GLN A 10 -7.92 -13.28 -7.81
CA GLN A 10 -8.72 -13.16 -9.03
C GLN A 10 -8.76 -11.71 -9.52
N THR A 11 -9.11 -10.76 -8.64
CA THR A 11 -9.13 -9.33 -8.99
C THR A 11 -7.78 -8.85 -9.52
N MET A 12 -6.67 -9.28 -8.91
CA MET A 12 -5.33 -8.94 -9.42
C MET A 12 -5.03 -9.50 -10.80
N THR A 13 -5.58 -10.66 -11.13
CA THR A 13 -5.41 -11.31 -12.44
C THR A 13 -6.24 -10.57 -13.49
N ASP A 14 -7.48 -10.21 -13.16
CA ASP A 14 -8.38 -9.48 -14.04
C ASP A 14 -7.80 -8.10 -14.39
N MET A 15 -7.30 -7.35 -13.39
CA MET A 15 -6.66 -6.05 -13.61
C MET A 15 -5.42 -6.16 -14.52
N GLN A 16 -4.62 -7.23 -14.38
CA GLN A 16 -3.44 -7.45 -15.24
C GLN A 16 -3.85 -7.79 -16.67
N SER A 17 -4.87 -8.63 -16.84
CA SER A 17 -5.47 -8.91 -18.15
C SER A 17 -5.96 -7.62 -18.82
N ASP A 18 -6.66 -6.76 -18.08
CA ASP A 18 -7.19 -5.52 -18.62
C ASP A 18 -6.08 -4.52 -18.97
N LEU A 19 -5.00 -4.46 -18.18
CA LEU A 19 -3.82 -3.68 -18.55
C LEU A 19 -3.20 -4.15 -19.87
N VAL A 20 -3.13 -5.47 -20.10
CA VAL A 20 -2.62 -6.02 -21.38
C VAL A 20 -3.51 -5.60 -22.54
N LYS A 21 -4.84 -5.68 -22.40
CA LYS A 21 -5.78 -5.23 -23.44
C LYS A 21 -5.65 -3.74 -23.73
N VAL A 22 -5.51 -2.91 -22.71
CA VAL A 22 -5.31 -1.45 -22.87
C VAL A 22 -4.00 -1.16 -23.60
N ARG A 23 -2.90 -1.86 -23.26
CA ARG A 23 -1.62 -1.74 -23.96
C ARG A 23 -1.70 -2.15 -25.43
N GLN A 24 -2.44 -3.22 -25.74
CA GLN A 24 -2.68 -3.66 -27.11
C GLN A 24 -3.46 -2.61 -27.91
N ALA A 25 -4.58 -2.12 -27.35
CA ALA A 25 -5.37 -1.07 -27.97
C ALA A 25 -4.55 0.21 -28.19
N TYR A 26 -3.73 0.61 -27.21
CA TYR A 26 -2.82 1.73 -27.35
C TYR A 26 -1.82 1.51 -28.50
N ALA A 27 -1.21 0.33 -28.60
CA ALA A 27 -0.26 0.01 -29.66
C ALA A 27 -0.91 0.03 -31.06
N GLU A 28 -2.15 -0.46 -31.19
CA GLU A 28 -2.90 -0.41 -32.45
C GLU A 28 -3.20 1.03 -32.89
N VAL A 29 -3.65 1.87 -31.95
CA VAL A 29 -3.91 3.29 -32.20
C VAL A 29 -2.61 4.01 -32.56
N ALA A 30 -1.51 3.70 -31.86
CA ALA A 30 -0.17 4.25 -32.14
C ALA A 30 0.32 3.88 -33.54
N ALA A 31 0.15 2.63 -33.93
CA ALA A 31 0.51 2.17 -35.26
C ALA A 31 -0.32 2.86 -36.35
N SER A 32 -1.62 3.08 -36.10
CA SER A 32 -2.51 3.83 -36.97
C SER A 32 -2.06 5.29 -37.13
N GLN A 33 -1.74 5.97 -36.02
CA GLN A 33 -1.20 7.33 -36.02
C GLN A 33 0.09 7.42 -36.84
N LYS A 34 1.01 6.46 -36.68
CA LYS A 34 2.26 6.42 -37.45
C LYS A 34 2.03 6.26 -38.95
N ARG A 35 1.02 5.48 -39.34
CA ARG A 35 0.62 5.34 -40.76
C ARG A 35 0.09 6.67 -41.31
N LEU A 36 -0.74 7.38 -40.56
CA LEU A 36 -1.25 8.70 -40.97
C LEU A 36 -0.13 9.74 -41.08
N GLU A 37 0.82 9.77 -40.14
CA GLU A 37 2.01 10.63 -40.22
C GLU A 37 2.80 10.39 -41.52
N LYS A 38 3.03 9.12 -41.85
CA LYS A 38 3.73 8.74 -43.08
C LYS A 38 2.97 9.17 -44.33
N GLN A 39 1.64 9.02 -44.35
CA GLN A 39 0.81 9.47 -45.46
C GLN A 39 0.86 10.99 -45.61
N ARG A 40 0.79 11.74 -44.50
CA ARG A 40 0.91 13.21 -44.51
C ARG A 40 2.26 13.63 -45.08
N GLN A 41 3.34 13.02 -44.61
CA GLN A 41 4.69 13.32 -45.09
C GLN A 41 4.84 12.99 -46.58
N GLN A 42 4.27 11.88 -47.05
CA GLN A 42 4.27 11.53 -48.47
C GLN A 42 3.49 12.56 -49.30
N ALA A 43 2.33 13.03 -48.84
CA ALA A 43 1.57 14.06 -49.54
C ALA A 43 2.37 15.38 -49.65
N GLN A 44 3.08 15.78 -48.59
CA GLN A 44 3.96 16.95 -48.61
C GLN A 44 5.12 16.80 -49.60
N VAL A 45 5.75 15.63 -49.64
CA VAL A 45 6.81 15.31 -50.61
C VAL A 45 6.26 15.41 -52.03
N THR A 46 5.13 14.76 -52.31
CA THR A 46 4.47 14.80 -53.63
C THR A 46 4.08 16.22 -54.03
N ALA A 47 3.58 17.05 -53.09
CA ALA A 47 3.29 18.46 -53.35
C ALA A 47 4.56 19.22 -53.76
N SER A 48 5.69 18.98 -53.08
CA SER A 48 6.97 19.60 -53.42
C SER A 48 7.50 19.17 -54.81
N GLU A 49 7.27 17.92 -55.19
CA GLU A 49 7.61 17.42 -56.52
C GLU A 49 6.77 18.07 -57.61
N TRP A 50 5.46 18.21 -57.40
CA TRP A 50 4.59 18.94 -58.33
C TRP A 50 4.99 20.41 -58.46
N TYR A 51 5.42 21.04 -57.38
CA TYR A 51 5.95 22.41 -57.42
C TYR A 51 7.22 22.51 -58.28
N LYS A 52 8.18 21.59 -58.11
CA LYS A 52 9.38 21.52 -58.97
C LYS A 52 9.03 21.30 -60.44
N ARG A 53 8.05 20.44 -60.72
CA ARG A 53 7.54 20.21 -62.10
C ARG A 53 6.90 21.46 -62.69
N ALA A 54 6.13 22.21 -61.89
CA ALA A 54 5.54 23.48 -62.33
C ALA A 54 6.63 24.52 -62.67
N GLN A 55 7.67 24.65 -61.84
CA GLN A 55 8.81 25.53 -62.12
C GLN A 55 9.52 25.14 -63.42
N LEU A 56 9.75 23.85 -63.64
CA LEU A 56 10.39 23.36 -64.86
C LEU A 56 9.54 23.61 -66.11
N ALA A 57 8.22 23.45 -66.03
CA ALA A 57 7.30 23.75 -67.12
C ALA A 57 7.31 25.25 -67.47
N LEU A 58 7.29 26.14 -66.45
CA LEU A 58 7.40 27.58 -66.67
C LEU A 58 8.72 27.98 -67.33
N GLN A 59 9.84 27.38 -66.91
CA GLN A 59 11.15 27.63 -67.54
C GLN A 59 11.17 27.27 -69.04
N ARG A 60 10.32 26.34 -69.46
CA ARG A 60 10.18 25.92 -70.86
C ARG A 60 9.07 26.65 -71.62
N GLY A 61 8.40 27.63 -71.00
CA GLY A 61 7.28 28.36 -71.60
C GLY A 61 5.97 27.57 -71.67
N GLU A 62 5.92 26.39 -71.04
CA GLU A 62 4.75 25.50 -71.05
C GLU A 62 3.77 25.88 -69.92
N GLU A 63 3.11 27.03 -70.05
CA GLU A 63 2.22 27.57 -69.00
C GLU A 63 1.05 26.65 -68.65
N GLY A 64 0.50 25.92 -69.64
CA GLY A 64 -0.59 24.97 -69.42
C GLY A 64 -0.18 23.84 -68.47
N LEU A 65 0.98 23.23 -68.73
CA LEU A 65 1.55 22.17 -67.89
C LEU A 65 1.92 22.70 -66.49
N ALA A 66 2.40 23.93 -66.40
CA ALA A 66 2.68 24.56 -65.10
C ALA A 66 1.41 24.72 -64.27
N ARG A 67 0.31 25.20 -64.86
CA ARG A 67 -0.98 25.35 -64.17
C ARG A 67 -1.52 24.00 -63.69
N GLU A 68 -1.46 22.97 -64.52
CA GLU A 68 -1.89 21.62 -64.16
C GLU A 68 -1.06 21.04 -63.00
N ALA A 69 0.26 21.22 -63.04
CA ALA A 69 1.14 20.82 -61.95
C ALA A 69 0.82 21.56 -60.64
N LEU A 70 0.51 22.87 -60.70
CA LEU A 70 0.09 23.64 -59.52
C LEU A 70 -1.27 23.18 -58.96
N VAL A 71 -2.22 22.78 -59.82
CA VAL A 71 -3.49 22.18 -59.37
C VAL A 71 -3.23 20.89 -58.59
N ARG A 72 -2.39 19.99 -59.13
CA ARG A 72 -2.03 18.75 -58.42
C ARG A 72 -1.28 19.01 -57.13
N LYS A 73 -0.38 20.00 -57.11
CA LYS A 73 0.31 20.46 -55.89
C LYS A 73 -0.70 20.87 -54.82
N LYS A 74 -1.69 21.70 -55.18
CA LYS A 74 -2.72 22.16 -54.26
C LYS A 74 -3.56 21.00 -53.70
N GLN A 75 -3.94 20.03 -54.53
CA GLN A 75 -4.66 18.83 -54.07
C GLN A 75 -3.87 18.04 -53.02
N GLN A 76 -2.55 17.90 -53.22
CA GLN A 76 -1.67 17.21 -52.25
C GLN A 76 -1.50 18.02 -50.95
N GLU A 77 -1.44 19.35 -51.04
CA GLU A 77 -1.42 20.23 -49.86
C GLU A 77 -2.71 20.14 -49.05
N GLU A 78 -3.87 20.13 -49.71
CA GLU A 78 -5.17 19.93 -49.07
C GLU A 78 -5.27 18.56 -48.39
N MET A 79 -4.77 17.50 -49.05
CA MET A 79 -4.68 16.17 -48.45
C MET A 79 -3.77 16.15 -47.22
N ALA A 80 -2.59 16.76 -47.29
CA ALA A 80 -1.66 16.85 -46.17
C ALA A 80 -2.30 17.61 -44.98
N LYS A 81 -3.01 18.70 -45.25
CA LYS A 81 -3.72 19.48 -44.23
C LYS A 81 -4.83 18.65 -43.56
N SER A 82 -5.63 17.93 -44.33
CA SER A 82 -6.67 17.06 -43.78
C SER A 82 -6.09 15.95 -42.89
N LEU A 83 -4.98 15.34 -43.30
CA LEU A 83 -4.28 14.33 -42.49
C LEU A 83 -3.69 14.93 -41.21
N GLU A 84 -3.21 16.17 -41.26
CA GLU A 84 -2.71 16.90 -40.08
C GLU A 84 -3.81 17.18 -39.06
N GLU A 85 -4.99 17.60 -39.52
CA GLU A 85 -6.17 17.79 -38.66
C GLU A 85 -6.60 16.47 -38.00
N GLN A 86 -6.61 15.37 -38.76
CA GLN A 86 -6.90 14.02 -38.24
C GLN A 86 -5.86 13.58 -37.18
N LEU A 87 -4.57 13.81 -37.45
CA LEU A 87 -3.49 13.50 -36.52
C LEU A 87 -3.60 14.31 -35.22
N ALA A 88 -3.98 15.58 -35.30
CA ALA A 88 -4.16 16.42 -34.11
C ALA A 88 -5.26 15.87 -33.19
N LEU A 89 -6.40 15.47 -33.76
CA LEU A 89 -7.50 14.85 -33.02
C LEU A 89 -7.09 13.50 -32.40
N GLN A 90 -6.35 12.68 -33.14
CA GLN A 90 -5.91 11.38 -32.64
C GLN A 90 -4.85 11.50 -31.53
N THR A 91 -3.99 12.51 -31.60
CA THR A 91 -2.93 12.75 -30.61
C THR A 91 -3.50 13.03 -29.23
N ASP A 92 -4.53 13.87 -29.12
CA ASP A 92 -5.18 14.17 -27.83
C ASP A 92 -5.80 12.92 -27.19
N ASN A 93 -6.52 12.13 -27.99
CA ASN A 93 -7.11 10.87 -27.55
C ASN A 93 -6.06 9.86 -27.09
N MET A 94 -4.95 9.78 -27.82
CA MET A 94 -3.86 8.85 -27.51
C MET A 94 -3.09 9.26 -26.24
N ASN A 95 -2.92 10.56 -26.00
CA ASN A 95 -2.35 11.07 -24.74
C ASN A 95 -3.25 10.75 -23.55
N LYS A 96 -4.57 10.89 -23.69
CA LYS A 96 -5.54 10.50 -22.66
C LYS A 96 -5.49 9.00 -22.36
N LEU A 97 -5.42 8.16 -23.41
CA LEU A 97 -5.29 6.72 -23.27
C LEU A 97 -3.97 6.33 -22.57
N TYR A 98 -2.86 6.97 -22.94
CA TYR A 98 -1.55 6.75 -22.33
C TYR A 98 -1.55 7.10 -20.83
N SER A 99 -2.08 8.27 -20.48
CA SER A 99 -2.21 8.70 -19.08
C SER A 99 -3.07 7.73 -18.27
N SER A 100 -4.20 7.30 -18.83
CA SER A 100 -5.10 6.33 -18.19
C SER A 100 -4.43 4.97 -17.99
N MET A 101 -3.64 4.52 -18.97
CA MET A 101 -2.83 3.30 -18.88
C MET A 101 -1.80 3.41 -17.75
N GLN A 102 -1.05 4.52 -17.66
CA GLN A 102 -0.08 4.74 -16.58
C GLN A 102 -0.75 4.77 -15.20
N GLN A 103 -1.91 5.43 -15.08
CA GLN A 103 -2.67 5.42 -13.83
C GLN A 103 -3.13 4.00 -13.44
N LEU A 104 -3.56 3.19 -14.41
CA LEU A 104 -3.92 1.79 -14.17
C LEU A 104 -2.70 0.98 -13.69
N GLU A 105 -1.53 1.18 -14.30
CA GLU A 105 -0.29 0.54 -13.87
C GLU A 105 0.08 0.87 -12.42
N VAL A 106 0.00 2.16 -12.05
CA VAL A 106 0.24 2.60 -10.66
C VAL A 106 -0.75 1.93 -9.71
N LYS A 107 -2.05 1.96 -10.03
CA LYS A 107 -3.09 1.32 -9.19
C LYS A 107 -2.89 -0.19 -9.05
N ILE A 108 -2.45 -0.87 -10.11
CA ILE A 108 -2.13 -2.31 -10.06
C ILE A 108 -0.96 -2.57 -9.12
N ASN A 109 0.09 -1.74 -9.16
CA ASN A 109 1.24 -1.88 -8.27
C ASN A 109 0.86 -1.63 -6.80
N GLU A 110 0.04 -0.61 -6.54
CA GLU A 110 -0.51 -0.37 -5.20
C GLU A 110 -1.38 -1.53 -4.71
N ALA A 111 -2.22 -2.09 -5.59
CA ALA A 111 -3.07 -3.24 -5.27
C ALA A 111 -2.24 -4.49 -4.98
N ARG A 112 -1.11 -4.70 -5.66
CA ARG A 112 -0.14 -5.78 -5.33
C ARG A 112 0.40 -5.63 -3.92
N ALA A 113 0.90 -4.44 -3.58
CA ALA A 113 1.43 -4.20 -2.23
C ALA A 113 0.38 -4.42 -1.14
N LYS A 114 -0.86 -3.97 -1.37
CA LYS A 114 -1.99 -4.18 -0.44
C LYS A 114 -2.42 -5.64 -0.36
N LYS A 115 -2.41 -6.39 -1.47
CA LYS A 115 -2.73 -7.82 -1.50
C LYS A 115 -1.85 -8.59 -0.51
N ASP A 116 -0.54 -8.39 -0.54
CA ASP A 116 0.38 -9.14 0.33
C ASP A 116 0.12 -8.82 1.81
N GLN A 117 -0.18 -7.55 2.12
CA GLN A 117 -0.60 -7.14 3.46
C GLN A 117 -1.92 -7.80 3.89
N TYR A 118 -2.91 -7.86 3.01
CA TYR A 118 -4.22 -8.46 3.33
C TYR A 118 -4.15 -9.98 3.47
N ILE A 119 -3.35 -10.66 2.65
CA ILE A 119 -3.10 -12.10 2.78
C ILE A 119 -2.45 -12.39 4.14
N ALA A 120 -1.44 -11.63 4.54
CA ALA A 120 -0.81 -11.80 5.86
C ALA A 120 -1.80 -11.61 7.03
N ARG A 121 -2.66 -10.59 6.93
CA ARG A 121 -3.73 -10.35 7.92
C ARG A 121 -4.79 -11.45 7.93
N ALA A 122 -5.22 -11.92 6.76
CA ALA A 122 -6.20 -13.00 6.62
C ALA A 122 -5.67 -14.31 7.22
N ARG A 123 -4.39 -14.63 7.00
CA ARG A 123 -3.73 -15.79 7.62
C ARG A 123 -3.66 -15.67 9.13
N THR A 124 -3.27 -14.49 9.63
CA THR A 124 -3.22 -14.23 11.09
C THR A 124 -4.61 -14.38 11.71
N ALA A 125 -5.63 -13.78 11.11
CA ALA A 125 -7.02 -13.89 11.57
C ALA A 125 -7.53 -15.33 11.53
N LYS A 126 -7.23 -16.11 10.48
CA LYS A 126 -7.58 -17.53 10.37
C LYS A 126 -6.89 -18.38 11.43
N THR A 127 -5.62 -18.11 11.72
CA THR A 127 -4.90 -18.77 12.81
C THR A 127 -5.50 -18.43 14.17
N SER A 128 -5.79 -17.15 14.45
CA SER A 128 -6.44 -16.71 15.69
C SER A 128 -7.84 -17.31 15.84
N GLN A 129 -8.62 -17.38 14.76
CA GLN A 129 -9.91 -18.05 14.74
C GLN A 129 -9.75 -19.54 15.04
N LYS A 130 -8.78 -20.23 14.40
CA LYS A 130 -8.53 -21.65 14.66
C LYS A 130 -8.06 -21.91 16.09
N VAL A 131 -7.25 -21.03 16.68
CA VAL A 131 -6.85 -21.08 18.09
C VAL A 131 -8.06 -20.84 19.00
N ASN A 132 -8.91 -19.85 18.72
CA ASN A 132 -10.13 -19.60 19.48
C ASN A 132 -11.17 -20.72 19.30
N GLU A 133 -11.27 -21.35 18.14
CA GLU A 133 -12.08 -22.55 17.91
C GLU A 133 -11.47 -23.74 18.66
N MET A 134 -10.15 -23.90 18.69
CA MET A 134 -9.50 -24.91 19.53
C MET A 134 -9.81 -24.67 21.01
N LEU A 135 -9.66 -23.43 21.50
CA LEU A 135 -9.95 -23.03 22.88
C LEU A 135 -11.45 -23.09 23.23
N GLY A 136 -12.34 -22.78 22.28
CA GLY A 136 -13.79 -22.83 22.43
C GLY A 136 -14.40 -24.22 22.17
N SER A 137 -13.69 -25.09 21.45
CA SER A 137 -14.01 -26.53 21.31
C SER A 137 -13.48 -27.35 22.49
N VAL A 138 -12.75 -26.73 23.42
CA VAL A 138 -12.61 -27.26 24.78
C VAL A 138 -13.94 -27.05 25.48
N ASN A 139 -14.85 -28.01 25.32
CA ASN A 139 -15.76 -28.34 26.39
C ASN A 139 -14.91 -28.57 27.64
N THR A 140 -14.99 -27.61 28.55
CA THR A 140 -14.40 -27.59 29.89
C THR A 140 -14.92 -28.77 30.71
N SER A 141 -14.31 -29.95 30.51
CA SER A 141 -14.39 -31.07 31.45
C SER A 141 -13.24 -32.09 31.32
N SER A 142 -12.62 -32.29 30.15
CA SER A 142 -11.59 -33.37 30.02
C SER A 142 -10.13 -32.92 30.11
N ALA A 143 -9.79 -31.64 29.90
CA ALA A 143 -8.39 -31.18 29.94
C ALA A 143 -7.84 -31.09 31.38
N LEU A 144 -8.69 -30.75 32.35
CA LEU A 144 -8.35 -30.76 33.78
C LEU A 144 -8.23 -32.21 34.31
N GLU A 145 -9.10 -33.12 33.86
CA GLU A 145 -8.94 -34.56 34.12
C GLU A 145 -7.69 -35.16 33.46
N ALA A 146 -7.32 -34.73 32.26
CA ALA A 146 -6.12 -35.19 31.58
C ALA A 146 -4.85 -34.68 32.28
N PHE A 147 -4.89 -33.46 32.83
CA PHE A 147 -3.80 -32.91 33.64
C PHE A 147 -3.67 -33.63 34.99
N GLU A 148 -4.77 -33.91 35.69
CA GLU A 148 -4.76 -34.70 36.93
C GLU A 148 -4.34 -36.16 36.69
N ARG A 149 -4.78 -36.81 35.60
CA ARG A 149 -4.30 -38.15 35.23
C ARG A 149 -2.81 -38.17 34.92
N MET A 150 -2.29 -37.13 34.26
CA MET A 150 -0.86 -37.00 33.98
C MET A 150 -0.07 -36.75 35.27
N LYS A 151 -0.58 -35.91 36.18
CA LYS A 151 0.02 -35.68 37.50
C LYS A 151 0.09 -36.96 38.33
N SER A 152 -1.01 -37.70 38.49
CA SER A 152 -0.97 -39.01 39.17
C SER A 152 -0.05 -40.01 38.48
N LYS A 153 0.08 -39.97 37.14
CA LYS A 153 0.99 -40.88 36.42
C LYS A 153 2.46 -40.51 36.63
N VAL A 154 2.77 -39.21 36.74
CA VAL A 154 4.11 -38.73 37.08
C VAL A 154 4.44 -39.07 38.53
N GLU A 155 3.52 -38.86 39.48
CA GLU A 155 3.71 -39.25 40.89
C GLU A 155 3.90 -40.77 41.04
N GLU A 156 3.19 -41.60 40.29
CA GLU A 156 3.35 -43.06 40.29
C GLU A 156 4.69 -43.50 39.67
N LEU A 157 5.15 -42.81 38.62
CA LEU A 157 6.47 -43.03 38.01
C LEU A 157 7.60 -42.54 38.91
N GLU A 158 7.43 -41.42 39.61
CA GLU A 158 8.38 -40.88 40.58
C GLU A 158 8.47 -41.78 41.82
N ALA A 159 7.34 -42.24 42.36
CA ALA A 159 7.32 -43.21 43.46
C ALA A 159 7.92 -44.57 43.05
N SER A 160 7.70 -45.01 41.80
CA SER A 160 8.33 -46.23 41.26
C SER A 160 9.83 -46.03 41.02
N ALA A 161 10.25 -44.84 40.58
CA ALA A 161 11.65 -44.44 40.41
C ALA A 161 12.37 -44.28 41.76
N GLU A 162 11.73 -43.74 42.79
CA GLU A 162 12.26 -43.67 44.16
C GLU A 162 12.31 -45.04 44.83
N ALA A 163 11.33 -45.91 44.59
CA ALA A 163 11.38 -47.31 45.07
C ALA A 163 12.48 -48.13 44.36
N SER A 164 12.88 -47.75 43.14
CA SER A 164 13.98 -48.39 42.40
C SER A 164 15.34 -47.70 42.59
N ALA A 165 15.37 -46.41 42.92
CA ALA A 165 16.57 -45.64 43.30
C ALA A 165 16.90 -45.75 44.79
N GLY A 166 15.94 -46.08 45.65
CA GLY A 166 16.12 -46.41 47.06
C GLY A 166 16.94 -47.69 47.30
N MET A 167 17.36 -48.39 46.24
CA MET A 167 18.30 -49.49 46.30
C MET A 167 19.76 -49.08 45.97
N ILE A 168 20.04 -47.81 45.62
CA ILE A 168 21.41 -47.33 45.30
C ILE A 168 21.64 -45.89 45.79
N GLY A 169 22.24 -45.77 46.99
CA GLY A 169 23.21 -44.71 47.30
C GLY A 169 22.70 -43.39 47.93
N SER A 170 22.27 -43.43 49.19
CA SER A 170 21.99 -42.22 50.00
C SER A 170 23.12 -41.97 51.02
N GLY A 171 24.00 -41.01 50.73
CA GLY A 171 24.97 -40.48 51.70
C GLY A 171 25.72 -39.28 51.13
N ASP A 172 25.16 -38.06 51.28
CA ASP A 172 25.91 -36.82 51.65
C ASP A 172 25.16 -35.49 51.40
N ALA A 173 24.00 -35.43 50.74
CA ALA A 173 23.42 -34.14 50.31
C ALA A 173 22.57 -33.38 51.36
N ASN A 174 22.71 -33.66 52.67
CA ASN A 174 21.90 -33.04 53.74
C ASN A 174 22.59 -31.82 54.41
N LEU A 175 23.89 -31.58 54.15
CA LEU A 175 24.65 -30.50 54.80
C LEU A 175 24.51 -29.13 54.11
N GLU A 176 24.38 -29.11 52.78
CA GLU A 176 24.41 -27.86 51.99
C GLU A 176 23.10 -27.04 52.09
N ARG A 177 21.96 -27.73 52.30
CA ARG A 177 20.67 -27.06 52.54
C ARG A 177 20.60 -26.34 53.90
N GLN A 178 21.49 -26.65 54.84
CA GLN A 178 21.51 -26.02 56.16
C GLN A 178 22.27 -24.68 56.19
N PHE A 179 23.07 -24.37 55.16
CA PHE A 179 23.77 -23.07 55.06
C PHE A 179 23.01 -22.04 54.22
N GLN A 180 22.23 -22.44 53.22
CA GLN A 180 21.45 -21.50 52.38
C GLN A 180 20.24 -20.86 53.10
N ALA A 181 19.82 -21.37 54.25
CA ALA A 181 18.70 -20.82 55.01
C ALA A 181 19.09 -19.65 55.95
N LEU A 182 20.35 -19.21 55.96
CA LEU A 182 20.89 -18.21 56.90
C LEU A 182 21.33 -16.88 56.27
N GLU A 183 21.22 -16.69 54.94
CA GLU A 183 21.62 -15.43 54.28
C GLU A 183 20.45 -14.77 53.55
N GLY A 184 19.88 -13.70 54.15
CA GLY A 184 19.25 -12.62 53.37
C GLY A 184 17.81 -12.24 53.74
N THR A 185 17.60 -11.65 54.91
CA THR A 185 16.38 -10.87 55.24
C THR A 185 16.69 -9.35 55.27
N SER A 186 15.66 -8.56 54.94
CA SER A 186 15.48 -7.12 55.22
C SER A 186 16.13 -6.11 54.25
N VAL A 187 15.29 -5.24 53.66
CA VAL A 187 15.32 -3.76 53.77
C VAL A 187 14.46 -3.07 52.68
N ASP A 188 14.16 -3.69 51.53
CA ASP A 188 13.46 -2.99 50.43
C ASP A 188 11.91 -2.99 50.49
N ASP A 189 11.29 -3.92 51.21
CA ASP A 189 9.82 -4.01 51.30
C ASP A 189 9.18 -2.95 52.23
N GLU A 190 9.93 -2.44 53.23
CA GLU A 190 9.41 -1.44 54.17
C GLU A 190 9.37 -0.02 53.58
N LEU A 191 10.21 0.28 52.58
CA LEU A 191 10.25 1.59 51.93
C LEU A 191 9.03 1.86 51.03
N SER A 192 8.42 0.78 50.50
CA SER A 192 7.30 0.84 49.55
C SER A 192 5.94 1.09 50.22
N GLN A 193 5.82 0.80 51.52
CA GLN A 193 4.60 1.06 52.29
C GLN A 193 4.51 2.53 52.74
N LEU A 194 5.64 3.20 53.00
CA LEU A 194 5.67 4.58 53.48
C LEU A 194 5.28 5.64 52.42
N LYS A 195 5.50 5.34 51.14
CA LYS A 195 5.10 6.23 50.03
C LYS A 195 3.60 6.26 49.80
N ARG A 196 2.89 5.15 50.06
CA ARG A 196 1.43 5.05 49.82
C ARG A 196 0.60 5.75 50.88
N SER A 197 1.16 5.99 52.07
CA SER A 197 0.47 6.69 53.16
C SER A 197 0.47 8.23 53.05
N LEU A 198 1.22 8.81 52.10
CA LEU A 198 1.36 10.27 51.97
C LEU A 198 0.50 10.91 50.85
N GLU A 199 -0.07 10.13 49.93
CA GLU A 199 -0.86 10.66 48.81
C GLU A 199 -2.39 10.72 49.06
N SER A 200 -2.88 10.25 50.21
CA SER A 200 -4.32 10.20 50.53
C SER A 200 -4.90 11.43 51.23
N SER A 201 -4.15 12.55 51.34
CA SER A 201 -4.60 13.75 52.05
C SER A 201 -4.59 15.00 51.16
N SER A 202 -5.46 15.04 50.14
CA SER A 202 -5.91 16.31 49.54
C SER A 202 -7.15 16.16 48.65
N ARG A 203 -8.30 16.59 49.16
CA ARG A 203 -9.44 17.14 48.41
C ARG A 203 -10.05 18.24 49.27
N PRO A 204 -10.53 19.38 48.73
CA PRO A 204 -11.61 19.38 47.73
C PRO A 204 -11.57 20.49 46.65
N LYS A 205 -12.55 20.40 45.72
CA LYS A 205 -12.90 21.34 44.65
C LYS A 205 -13.51 22.65 45.18
N SER A 206 -13.11 23.80 44.61
CA SER A 206 -13.96 24.98 44.35
C SER A 206 -13.28 25.97 43.37
N LEU A 207 -14.00 26.38 42.33
CA LEU A 207 -13.87 27.66 41.61
C LEU A 207 -14.85 28.66 42.28
N PRO A 208 -14.81 30.01 42.12
CA PRO A 208 -14.32 30.79 40.95
C PRO A 208 -13.63 32.16 41.27
N PHE A 209 -12.95 32.78 40.29
CA PHE A 209 -13.03 34.25 40.07
C PHE A 209 -12.39 34.68 38.72
N GLN A 210 -13.06 35.61 38.04
CA GLN A 210 -12.64 36.30 36.81
C GLN A 210 -11.80 37.53 37.16
N ASP A 211 -10.82 37.90 36.33
CA ASP A 211 -10.35 39.29 36.28
C ASP A 211 -10.48 39.84 34.84
N PRO A 212 -11.37 40.83 34.60
CA PRO A 212 -11.65 41.40 33.27
C PRO A 212 -10.58 42.38 32.75
N ASN A 213 -9.42 42.51 33.38
CA ASN A 213 -8.38 43.47 32.97
C ASN A 213 -7.33 42.94 31.98
N VAL A 214 -7.29 41.63 31.69
CA VAL A 214 -6.26 41.06 30.79
C VAL A 214 -6.63 41.22 29.31
N GLU A 215 -7.94 41.25 28.99
CA GLU A 215 -8.42 41.38 27.60
C GLU A 215 -8.32 42.83 27.08
N ALA A 216 -8.45 43.83 27.96
CA ALA A 216 -8.39 45.25 27.59
C ALA A 216 -6.96 45.75 27.33
N GLU A 217 -5.94 45.05 27.84
CA GLU A 217 -4.52 45.38 27.66
C GLU A 217 -3.96 44.76 26.37
N LEU A 218 -4.48 43.59 25.96
CA LEU A 218 -4.13 42.91 24.72
C LEU A 218 -4.69 43.59 23.46
N ASP A 219 -5.81 44.30 23.56
CA ASP A 219 -6.41 45.07 22.44
C ASP A 219 -5.79 46.46 22.26
N ARG A 220 -5.16 47.03 23.30
CA ARG A 220 -4.38 48.28 23.19
C ARG A 220 -3.06 48.05 22.47
N MET A 221 -2.36 46.96 22.77
CA MET A 221 -1.09 46.61 22.12
C MET A 221 -1.22 46.23 20.64
N LYS A 222 -2.43 45.86 20.17
CA LYS A 222 -2.70 45.57 18.75
C LYS A 222 -3.09 46.80 17.92
N ARG A 223 -3.40 47.95 18.55
CA ARG A 223 -3.73 49.20 17.83
C ARG A 223 -2.55 50.18 17.71
N GLU A 224 -1.46 50.00 18.46
CA GLU A 224 -0.25 50.85 18.36
C GLU A 224 0.80 50.33 17.38
N ARG A 225 0.55 49.20 16.69
CA ARG A 225 1.49 48.63 15.70
C ARG A 225 1.02 48.69 14.25
N ASP A 226 -0.17 49.23 14.00
CA ASP A 226 -0.74 49.44 12.66
C ASP A 226 -1.42 50.81 12.58
N TYR A 227 -0.65 51.88 12.33
CA TYR A 227 -1.03 53.02 11.48
C TYR A 227 0.25 53.84 11.16
N PRO A 228 0.31 54.47 9.97
CA PRO A 228 1.35 54.30 8.95
C PRO A 228 2.69 55.01 9.16
#